data_AF-A0A846PFN5-F1
#
_entry.id   AF-A0A846PFN5-F1
#
_cell.length_a   1.000
_cell.length_b   1.000
_cell.length_c   1.000
_cell.angle_alpha   90.00
_cell.angle_beta   90.00
_cell.angle_gamma   90.00
#
_symmetry.space_group_name_H-M   'P 1'
#
loop_
_entity.id
_entity.type
_entity.pdbx_description
1 polymer ?
#
loop_
_entity_poly.entity_id
_entity_poly.type
_entity_poly.pdbx_seq_one_letter_code
_entity_poly.pdbx_strand_id
1 'polypeptide(L)'
;MSIDVEVLNNGSLAETFDVNVYYDDNLIDTENVASLAPDDSAMLSFDWNTTGVELGSHIIKAEAEVVPGETVTANNVRTTTAIVLSGLAPVTDTNGDGVVDMRDIAEAARAYGSYPGHDRYEEALDVNGDGEINILDIALIAQDFGYGIM
;
A
#
# COMPACT_ATOMS: atom_id res chain seq x y z
N MET A 1 -7.57 1.86 -1.18
CA MET A 1 -7.45 0.38 -1.24
C MET A 1 -8.67 -0.21 -0.55
N SER A 2 -9.20 -1.34 -1.01
CA SER A 2 -10.35 -2.00 -0.37
C SER A 2 -9.85 -3.09 0.59
N ILE A 3 -10.48 -3.18 1.76
CA ILE A 3 -10.25 -4.20 2.79
C ILE A 3 -11.58 -4.89 3.04
N ASP A 4 -11.66 -6.19 2.75
CA ASP A 4 -12.84 -7.01 3.02
C ASP A 4 -12.69 -7.76 4.34
N VAL A 5 -13.70 -7.66 5.19
CA VAL A 5 -13.77 -8.29 6.51
C VAL A 5 -15.02 -9.16 6.58
N GLU A 6 -14.82 -10.45 6.76
CA GLU A 6 -15.89 -11.38 7.09
C GLU A 6 -16.03 -11.48 8.61
N VAL A 7 -17.22 -11.16 9.12
CA VAL A 7 -17.59 -11.35 10.52
C VAL A 7 -18.58 -12.50 10.66
N LEU A 8 -18.45 -13.27 11.74
CA LEU A 8 -19.28 -14.46 12.02
C LEU A 8 -19.79 -14.38 13.46
N ASN A 9 -21.10 -14.47 13.64
CA ASN A 9 -21.71 -14.61 14.96
C ASN A 9 -21.70 -16.09 15.38
N ASN A 10 -20.79 -16.47 16.28
CA ASN A 10 -20.69 -17.83 16.83
C ASN A 10 -21.58 -18.04 18.09
N GLY A 11 -22.40 -17.04 18.42
CA GLY A 11 -23.30 -17.05 19.56
C GLY A 11 -24.66 -17.68 19.26
N SER A 12 -25.55 -17.63 20.25
CA SER A 12 -26.93 -18.16 20.12
C SER A 12 -28.00 -17.08 20.07
N LEU A 13 -27.60 -15.81 20.09
CA LEU A 13 -28.49 -14.65 20.03
C LEU A 13 -28.13 -13.80 18.81
N ALA A 14 -29.11 -13.06 18.28
CA ALA A 14 -28.83 -12.04 17.29
C ALA A 14 -28.12 -10.86 17.94
N GLU A 15 -27.05 -10.37 17.33
CA GLU A 15 -26.14 -9.40 17.94
C GLU A 15 -25.99 -8.14 17.07
N THR A 16 -25.75 -7.01 17.72
CA THR A 16 -25.46 -5.74 17.06
C THR A 16 -24.19 -5.18 17.67
N PHE A 17 -23.20 -4.92 16.82
CA PHE A 17 -21.86 -4.53 17.23
C PHE A 17 -21.19 -3.71 16.14
N ASP A 18 -20.23 -2.88 16.54
CA ASP A 18 -19.37 -2.16 15.60
C ASP A 18 -18.13 -3.00 15.27
N VAL A 19 -17.64 -2.83 14.04
CA VAL A 19 -16.38 -3.40 13.56
C VAL A 19 -15.47 -2.24 13.20
N ASN A 20 -14.36 -2.14 13.92
CA ASN A 20 -13.34 -1.11 13.72
C ASN A 20 -12.18 -1.69 12.90
N VAL A 21 -11.75 -1.00 11.85
CA VAL A 21 -10.58 -1.40 11.05
C VAL A 21 -9.49 -0.34 11.20
N TYR A 22 -8.26 -0.78 11.42
CA TYR A 22 -7.08 0.06 11.64
C TYR A 22 -5.96 -0.31 10.67
N TYR A 23 -5.12 0.68 10.32
CA TYR A 23 -3.75 0.43 9.87
C TYR A 23 -2.77 0.85 10.98
N ASP A 24 -1.87 -0.04 11.37
CA ASP A 24 -1.06 0.03 12.58
C ASP A 24 -1.95 0.40 13.79
N ASP A 25 -1.84 1.62 14.31
CA ASP A 25 -2.67 2.15 15.41
C ASP A 25 -3.68 3.22 14.98
N ASN A 26 -3.83 3.47 13.67
CA ASN A 26 -4.69 4.51 13.11
C ASN A 26 -6.02 3.92 12.62
N LEU A 27 -7.14 4.47 13.08
CA LEU A 27 -8.47 4.06 12.64
C LEU A 27 -8.66 4.41 11.16
N ILE A 28 -9.03 3.43 10.35
CA ILE A 28 -9.48 3.60 8.96
C ILE A 28 -10.95 4.00 8.99
N ASP A 29 -11.79 3.14 9.55
CA ASP A 29 -13.23 3.35 9.62
C ASP A 29 -13.90 2.38 10.61
N THR A 30 -15.17 2.64 10.88
CA THR A 30 -16.06 1.84 11.74
C THR A 30 -17.36 1.53 11.00
N GLU A 31 -17.74 0.25 10.93
CA GLU A 31 -19.01 -0.18 10.35
C GLU A 31 -19.88 -0.88 11.39
N ASN A 32 -21.15 -0.52 11.46
CA ASN A 32 -22.11 -1.16 12.37
C ASN A 32 -22.77 -2.38 11.70
N VAL A 33 -22.70 -3.51 12.38
CA VAL A 33 -23.42 -4.72 11.98
C VAL A 33 -24.69 -4.81 12.80
N ALA A 34 -25.85 -4.68 12.14
CA ALA A 34 -27.15 -4.70 12.81
C ALA A 34 -27.77 -6.11 12.80
N SER A 35 -28.05 -6.63 14.00
CA SER A 35 -28.85 -7.85 14.21
C SER A 35 -28.36 -9.09 13.44
N LEU A 36 -27.04 -9.34 13.41
CA LEU A 36 -26.46 -10.53 12.78
C LEU A 36 -26.98 -11.79 13.49
N ALA A 37 -27.65 -12.67 12.74
CA ALA A 37 -28.28 -13.86 13.29
C ALA A 37 -27.24 -14.87 13.85
N PRO A 38 -27.64 -15.75 14.79
CA PRO A 38 -26.79 -16.85 15.24
C PRO A 38 -26.29 -17.71 14.09
N ASP A 39 -25.02 -18.10 14.13
CA ASP A 39 -24.32 -18.90 13.12
C ASP A 39 -24.28 -18.27 11.71
N ASP A 40 -24.62 -16.98 11.57
CA ASP A 40 -24.63 -16.24 10.32
C ASP A 40 -23.40 -15.32 10.18
N SER A 41 -23.08 -14.96 8.94
CA SER A 41 -21.92 -14.15 8.58
C SER A 41 -22.29 -12.93 7.75
N ALA A 42 -21.52 -11.86 7.89
CA ALA A 42 -21.62 -10.68 7.04
C ALA A 42 -20.25 -10.34 6.44
N MET A 43 -20.27 -9.86 5.20
CA MET A 43 -19.10 -9.31 4.52
C MET A 43 -19.17 -7.79 4.57
N LEU A 44 -18.15 -7.17 5.17
CA LEU A 44 -17.98 -5.71 5.24
C LEU A 44 -16.82 -5.31 4.32
N SER A 45 -16.94 -4.17 3.66
CA SER A 45 -15.88 -3.63 2.79
C SER A 45 -15.54 -2.22 3.24
N PHE A 46 -14.26 -1.99 3.50
CA PHE A 46 -13.73 -0.73 4.01
C PHE A 46 -12.79 -0.09 2.99
N ASP A 47 -12.99 1.20 2.71
CA ASP A 47 -12.13 1.96 1.81
C ASP A 47 -11.01 2.67 2.58
N TRP A 48 -9.80 2.12 2.49
CA TRP A 48 -8.62 2.76 3.07
C TRP A 48 -7.98 3.77 2.11
N ASN A 49 -8.04 5.05 2.49
CA ASN A 49 -7.28 6.12 1.82
C ASN A 49 -5.80 6.09 2.26
N THR A 50 -4.92 5.68 1.35
CA THR A 50 -3.48 5.59 1.59
C THR A 50 -2.71 6.87 1.25
N THR A 51 -3.42 7.95 0.90
CA THR A 51 -2.77 9.24 0.57
C THR A 51 -2.06 9.80 1.81
N GLY A 52 -0.74 9.96 1.72
CA GLY A 52 0.07 10.48 2.82
C GLY A 52 0.41 9.46 3.90
N VAL A 53 0.03 8.19 3.74
CA VAL A 53 0.57 7.09 4.53
C VAL A 53 2.01 6.81 4.06
N GLU A 54 2.90 6.48 5.00
CA GLU A 54 4.27 6.08 4.69
C GLU A 54 4.29 4.89 3.73
N LEU A 55 5.33 4.78 2.92
CA LEU A 55 5.47 3.64 2.01
C LEU A 55 5.98 2.42 2.79
N GLY A 56 5.55 1.23 2.38
CA GLY A 56 6.00 -0.03 2.94
C GLY A 56 4.88 -0.82 3.61
N SER A 57 5.27 -1.73 4.51
CA SER A 57 4.40 -2.70 5.15
C SER A 57 3.69 -2.11 6.37
N HIS A 58 2.35 -2.17 6.36
CA HIS A 58 1.48 -1.78 7.48
C HIS A 58 0.66 -2.96 7.98
N ILE A 59 0.43 -3.02 9.29
CA ILE A 59 -0.45 -4.02 9.89
C ILE A 59 -1.89 -3.55 9.72
N ILE A 60 -2.74 -4.36 9.09
CA ILE A 60 -4.18 -4.13 9.10
C ILE A 60 -4.79 -4.93 10.24
N LYS A 61 -5.56 -4.28 11.11
CA LYS A 61 -6.27 -4.92 12.23
C LYS A 61 -7.76 -4.66 12.10
N ALA A 62 -8.56 -5.71 12.05
CA ALA A 62 -10.02 -5.64 12.21
C ALA A 62 -10.39 -6.11 13.62
N GLU A 63 -11.28 -5.36 14.29
CA GLU A 63 -11.70 -5.59 15.67
C GLU A 63 -13.21 -5.41 15.81
N ALA A 64 -13.92 -6.48 16.13
CA ALA A 64 -15.34 -6.45 16.47
C ALA A 64 -15.52 -6.08 17.96
N GLU A 65 -16.48 -5.21 18.27
CA GLU A 65 -16.77 -4.87 19.66
C GLU A 65 -17.27 -6.08 20.47
N VAL A 66 -16.93 -6.10 21.75
CA VAL A 66 -17.40 -7.13 22.68
C VAL A 66 -18.89 -6.95 22.93
N VAL A 67 -19.65 -8.01 22.71
CA VAL A 67 -21.11 -8.03 22.92
C VAL A 67 -21.49 -8.57 24.30
N PRO A 68 -22.65 -8.17 24.87
CA PRO A 68 -23.07 -8.64 26.19
C PRO A 68 -23.20 -10.16 26.29
N GLY A 69 -22.44 -10.77 27.21
CA GLY A 69 -22.49 -12.21 27.46
C GLY A 69 -21.47 -13.03 26.64
N GLU A 70 -20.70 -12.38 25.77
CA GLU A 70 -19.57 -13.00 25.09
C GLU A 70 -18.49 -13.41 26.10
N THR A 71 -17.99 -14.64 25.97
CA THR A 71 -16.97 -15.21 26.87
C THR A 71 -15.64 -15.47 26.20
N VAL A 72 -15.63 -15.52 24.87
CA VAL A 72 -14.43 -15.64 24.05
C VAL A 72 -14.36 -14.33 23.29
N THR A 73 -13.48 -13.42 23.70
CA THR A 73 -13.31 -12.10 23.07
C THR A 73 -12.02 -12.01 22.26
N ALA A 74 -11.14 -13.02 22.42
CA ALA A 74 -9.86 -13.07 21.71
C ALA A 74 -10.00 -13.32 20.20
N ASN A 75 -11.13 -13.88 19.77
CA ASN A 75 -11.50 -14.08 18.36
C ASN A 75 -12.10 -12.82 17.71
N ASN A 76 -12.27 -11.73 18.45
CA ASN A 76 -12.83 -10.49 17.92
C ASN A 76 -11.79 -9.70 17.14
N VAL A 77 -10.50 -10.07 17.23
CA VAL A 77 -9.39 -9.37 16.59
C VAL A 77 -8.75 -10.27 15.53
N ARG A 78 -8.54 -9.71 14.34
CA ARG A 78 -7.79 -10.36 13.26
C ARG A 78 -6.82 -9.36 12.62
N THR A 79 -5.61 -9.82 12.34
CA THR A 79 -4.57 -9.00 11.70
C THR A 79 -4.10 -9.59 10.38
N THR A 80 -3.75 -8.73 9.44
CA THR A 80 -3.02 -9.07 8.20
C THR A 80 -2.02 -7.95 7.89
N THR A 81 -1.28 -8.08 6.80
CA THR A 81 -0.36 -7.05 6.32
C THR A 81 -0.86 -6.50 5.00
N ALA A 82 -0.75 -5.19 4.83
CA ALA A 82 -0.91 -4.50 3.57
C ALA A 82 0.37 -3.74 3.24
N ILE A 83 0.64 -3.55 1.95
CA ILE A 83 1.80 -2.77 1.49
C ILE A 83 1.28 -1.52 0.80
N VAL A 84 1.65 -0.36 1.33
CA VAL A 84 1.40 0.92 0.67
C VAL A 84 2.57 1.18 -0.27
N LEU A 85 2.25 1.23 -1.56
CA LEU A 85 3.18 1.63 -2.61
C LEU A 85 2.84 3.04 -3.06
N SER A 86 3.84 3.78 -3.53
CA SER A 86 3.58 5.07 -4.13
C SER A 86 2.94 4.83 -5.51
N GLY A 87 1.76 5.41 -5.72
CA GLY A 87 0.92 5.17 -6.91
C GLY A 87 1.47 5.80 -8.20
N LEU A 88 2.60 6.51 -8.12
CA LEU A 88 3.38 6.96 -9.25
C LEU A 88 4.80 6.43 -9.01
N ALA A 89 5.31 5.59 -9.90
CA ALA A 89 6.74 5.34 -9.85
C ALA A 89 7.46 6.69 -9.99
N PRO A 90 8.50 6.97 -9.18
CA PRO A 90 9.24 8.22 -9.30
C PRO A 90 9.81 8.31 -10.72
N VAL A 91 10.14 9.52 -11.18
CA VAL A 91 10.75 9.71 -12.51
C VAL A 91 12.07 8.94 -12.67
N THR A 92 12.61 8.43 -11.56
CA THR A 92 13.79 7.58 -11.44
C THR A 92 13.52 6.07 -11.65
N ASP A 93 12.26 5.62 -11.69
CA ASP A 93 11.86 4.32 -12.27
C ASP A 93 11.82 4.47 -13.79
N THR A 94 13.00 4.49 -14.37
CA THR A 94 13.21 4.75 -15.79
C THR A 94 12.70 3.63 -16.69
N ASN A 95 12.53 2.42 -16.15
CA ASN A 95 12.10 1.25 -16.93
C ASN A 95 10.59 0.94 -16.76
N GLY A 96 9.95 1.55 -15.76
CA GLY A 96 8.51 1.49 -15.51
C GLY A 96 8.03 0.18 -14.88
N ASP A 97 8.90 -0.58 -14.22
CA ASP A 97 8.55 -1.84 -13.54
C ASP A 97 8.09 -1.66 -12.09
N GLY A 98 7.99 -0.41 -11.62
CA GLY A 98 7.46 -0.04 -10.31
C GLY A 98 8.49 -0.12 -9.18
N VAL A 99 9.74 -0.43 -9.49
CA VAL A 99 10.87 -0.47 -8.55
C VAL A 99 11.99 0.43 -9.05
N VAL A 100 12.76 1.02 -8.14
CA VAL A 100 14.02 1.71 -8.51
C VAL A 100 15.18 0.83 -8.07
N ASP A 101 15.79 0.14 -9.03
CA ASP A 101 16.89 -0.78 -8.79
C ASP A 101 18.06 -0.60 -9.78
N MET A 102 18.94 -1.60 -9.88
CA MET A 102 20.11 -1.52 -10.75
C MET A 102 19.75 -1.48 -12.25
N ARG A 103 18.54 -1.87 -12.63
CA ARG A 103 18.03 -1.82 -14.00
C ARG A 103 17.79 -0.39 -14.43
N ASP A 104 17.26 0.46 -13.55
CA ASP A 104 17.07 1.88 -13.85
C ASP A 104 18.41 2.60 -14.04
N ILE A 105 19.36 2.28 -13.16
CA ILE A 105 20.74 2.73 -13.31
C ILE A 105 21.33 2.23 -14.64
N ALA A 106 21.04 0.99 -15.04
CA ALA A 106 21.54 0.44 -16.29
C ALA A 106 20.97 1.13 -17.53
N GLU A 107 19.70 1.54 -17.51
CA GLU A 107 19.09 2.33 -18.59
C GLU A 107 19.78 3.68 -18.74
N ALA A 108 19.93 4.46 -17.66
CA ALA A 108 20.65 5.73 -17.71
C ALA A 108 22.12 5.55 -18.12
N ALA A 109 22.79 4.50 -17.64
CA ALA A 109 24.17 4.19 -18.02
C ALA A 109 24.34 3.85 -19.51
N ARG A 110 23.35 3.21 -20.14
CA ARG A 110 23.33 2.92 -21.59
C ARG A 110 23.34 4.21 -22.42
N ALA A 111 22.65 5.24 -21.94
CA ALA A 111 22.53 6.54 -22.59
C ALA A 111 23.58 7.58 -22.13
N TYR A 112 24.49 7.23 -21.22
CA TYR A 112 25.41 8.17 -20.57
C TYR A 112 26.24 9.03 -21.55
N GLY A 113 26.24 10.34 -21.34
CA GLY A 113 26.88 11.37 -22.15
C GLY A 113 26.15 11.66 -23.45
N SER A 114 24.85 11.39 -23.52
CA SER A 114 24.01 11.74 -24.66
C SER A 114 23.11 12.93 -24.37
N TYR A 115 22.68 13.60 -25.44
CA TYR A 115 21.90 14.82 -25.40
C TYR A 115 20.97 14.87 -26.64
N PRO A 116 19.99 15.79 -26.70
CA PRO A 116 19.04 15.87 -27.80
C PRO A 116 19.70 15.84 -29.18
N GLY A 117 19.32 14.86 -30.00
CA GLY A 117 19.88 14.61 -31.33
C GLY A 117 20.91 13.48 -31.40
N HIS A 118 21.32 12.88 -30.28
CA HIS A 118 22.03 11.59 -30.28
C HIS A 118 21.05 10.42 -30.43
N ASP A 119 21.43 9.40 -31.18
CA ASP A 119 20.61 8.18 -31.39
C ASP A 119 20.27 7.42 -30.10
N ARG A 120 21.09 7.60 -29.06
CA ARG A 120 20.96 6.95 -27.75
C ARG A 120 20.29 7.82 -26.68
N TYR A 121 19.92 9.06 -27.03
CA TYR A 121 19.26 9.96 -26.09
C TYR A 121 17.79 9.62 -25.96
N GLU A 122 17.34 9.46 -24.72
CA GLU A 122 15.95 9.17 -24.38
C GLU A 122 15.54 10.16 -23.28
N GLU A 123 14.53 10.99 -23.55
CA GLU A 123 14.11 12.10 -22.66
C GLU A 123 13.73 11.61 -21.25
N ALA A 124 13.23 10.39 -21.13
CA ALA A 124 12.89 9.78 -19.84
C ALA A 124 14.13 9.48 -18.95
N LEU A 125 15.34 9.44 -19.53
CA LEU A 125 16.60 9.18 -18.81
C LEU A 125 17.33 10.45 -18.39
N ASP A 126 16.93 11.62 -18.90
CA ASP A 126 17.32 12.96 -18.44
C ASP A 126 16.42 13.35 -17.27
N VAL A 127 16.57 12.66 -16.14
CA VAL A 127 15.66 12.75 -14.99
C VAL A 127 15.73 14.11 -14.30
N ASN A 128 16.84 14.85 -14.44
CA ASN A 128 16.97 16.21 -13.91
C ASN A 128 16.52 17.30 -14.92
N GLY A 129 16.35 16.94 -16.20
CA GLY A 129 15.89 17.82 -17.27
C GLY A 129 16.92 18.88 -17.69
N ASP A 130 18.22 18.62 -17.51
CA ASP A 130 19.30 19.55 -17.83
C ASP A 130 19.77 19.47 -19.30
N GLY A 131 19.25 18.48 -20.05
CA GLY A 131 19.54 18.26 -21.46
C GLY A 131 20.74 17.37 -21.73
N GLU A 132 21.38 16.80 -20.70
CA GLU A 132 22.49 15.85 -20.85
C GLU A 132 22.36 14.68 -19.86
N ILE A 133 22.21 13.46 -20.37
CA ILE A 133 22.19 12.26 -19.52
C ILE A 133 23.59 12.05 -18.94
N ASN A 134 23.79 12.32 -17.66
CA ASN A 134 25.10 12.32 -17.03
C ASN A 134 25.07 11.74 -15.60
N ILE A 135 26.14 11.98 -14.83
CA ILE A 135 26.27 11.43 -13.47
C ILE A 135 25.23 11.99 -12.50
N LEU A 136 24.68 13.17 -12.78
CA LEU A 136 23.63 13.79 -11.98
C LEU A 136 22.32 13.01 -12.12
N ASP A 137 21.96 12.54 -13.32
CA ASP A 137 20.79 11.69 -13.55
C ASP A 137 20.92 10.36 -12.83
N ILE A 138 22.07 9.69 -13.00
CA ILE A 138 22.37 8.44 -12.30
C ILE A 138 22.35 8.65 -10.78
N ALA A 139 22.84 9.78 -10.27
CA ALA A 139 22.82 10.09 -8.85
C ALA A 139 21.40 10.26 -8.31
N LEU A 140 20.49 10.84 -9.08
CA LEU A 140 19.07 10.94 -8.72
C LEU A 140 18.40 9.57 -8.73
N ILE A 141 18.67 8.73 -9.73
CA ILE A 141 18.17 7.35 -9.73
C ILE A 141 18.68 6.58 -8.52
N ALA A 142 19.98 6.68 -8.21
CA ALA A 142 20.57 6.05 -7.04
C ALA A 142 20.05 6.62 -5.70
N GLN A 143 19.57 7.86 -5.66
CA GLN A 143 18.98 8.47 -4.48
C GLN A 143 17.68 7.77 -4.08
N ASP A 144 16.89 7.33 -5.06
CA ASP A 144 15.63 6.62 -4.85
C ASP A 144 15.82 5.08 -4.84
N PHE A 145 17.06 4.59 -4.90
CA PHE A 145 17.36 3.16 -4.92
C PHE A 145 16.76 2.44 -3.72
N GLY A 146 16.03 1.35 -3.97
CA GLY A 146 15.26 0.68 -2.92
C GLY A 146 13.78 1.04 -2.92
N TYR A 147 13.37 2.03 -3.71
CA TYR A 147 11.96 2.31 -3.93
C TYR A 147 11.26 1.08 -4.54
N GLY A 148 10.08 0.74 -4.02
CA GLY A 148 9.27 -0.39 -4.47
C GLY A 148 9.80 -1.78 -4.07
N ILE A 149 10.98 -1.87 -3.46
CA ILE A 149 11.58 -3.12 -3.00
C ILE A 149 11.22 -3.34 -1.52
N MET A 150 10.61 -4.49 -1.20
CA MET A 150 10.28 -4.92 0.18
C MET A 150 11.47 -5.61 0.87
#